data_AF-A0A915B9C6-F1
#
_entry.id   AF-A0A915B9C6-F1
#
_cell.length_a   1.000
_cell.length_b   1.000
_cell.length_c   1.000
_cell.angle_alpha   90.00
_cell.angle_beta   90.00
_cell.angle_gamma   90.00
#
_symmetry.space_group_name_H-M   'P 1'
#
loop_
_entity.id
_entity.type
_entity.pdbx_description
1 polymer ?
#
loop_
_entity_poly.entity_id
_entity_poly.type
_entity_poly.pdbx_seq_one_letter_code
_entity_poly.pdbx_strand_id
1 'polypeptide(L)'
;ADKKALLIENEALKDRIQKSADETEAQAEKLEHRMKELRAKIKRIEEDRERELADHGSVLAEMQQRYAKERANCEQMERQITELYKKLNQHEEVPLELETKLGELKSELKAANEEAAFWKAKAEKTPTVQMLESELQHLKEGSQNEISQLKLRILSAENPERQARLDELEKRVRDMTATLGDLERSRSDERHRLEELKRKNEHLQVENTALKKELEGQRVERSEDAEFLQKKFIELAQKLRVIDSKINLYDLLNLEKPSTEQMKQYEQLKDEFERYKMKAQAVLKSRDLPEGCLDGREMPRALLQPLLGECSSCASADADLRHMRSVIASLHEKLHTLQLDHANAKRDHEEKCADLQATIVEMQISQAKATSELRHQMQQKVSEVEEEMQKQRARTLEILAEKEKELEATKTILVSVRSQQIGVADPVDPAQANVHFQPVKFRKSRSKDFVERIDWANDRRKSEDSAGAVVMARPLSDAESYSSFVEQSAIERPPTSPSNAFRAPFSLTTVSNNAETRNIFYEQQLAKREKELLELRCALEASESNMREIQQASLTKDLQRFEIIEKLKDEIRILEGKVNFYSGDANMEYLRNVFIQLLHCESCSGRKHILKAIGTVLKLSTTEMKSLEKHSFW
;
A
#
# COMPACT_ATOMS: atom_id res chain seq x y z
N ALA A 1 -28.58 67.25 -109.02
CA ALA A 1 -27.53 66.60 -108.21
C ALA A 1 -28.02 66.40 -106.77
N ASP A 2 -28.70 67.40 -106.21
CA ASP A 2 -29.11 67.48 -104.79
C ASP A 2 -29.99 66.31 -104.32
N LYS A 3 -30.94 65.82 -105.12
CA LYS A 3 -31.79 64.67 -104.75
C LYS A 3 -30.98 63.38 -104.49
N LYS A 4 -29.90 63.14 -105.25
CA LYS A 4 -29.04 61.94 -105.04
C LYS A 4 -28.15 62.10 -103.82
N ALA A 5 -27.62 63.30 -103.58
CA ALA A 5 -26.83 63.59 -102.37
C ALA A 5 -27.68 63.43 -101.09
N LEU A 6 -28.92 63.93 -101.10
CA LEU A 6 -29.86 63.75 -99.99
C LEU A 6 -30.23 62.29 -99.75
N LEU A 7 -30.35 61.46 -100.80
CA LEU A 7 -30.62 60.02 -100.64
C LEU A 7 -29.44 59.30 -99.98
N ILE A 8 -28.21 59.60 -100.41
CA ILE A 8 -26.99 59.02 -99.83
C ILE A 8 -26.82 59.48 -98.36
N GLU A 9 -27.08 60.74 -98.06
CA GLU A 9 -27.04 61.26 -96.69
C GLU A 9 -28.11 60.62 -95.81
N ASN A 10 -29.33 60.40 -96.34
CA ASN A 10 -30.40 59.71 -95.62
C ASN A 10 -30.06 58.24 -95.36
N GLU A 11 -29.46 57.54 -96.32
CA GLU A 11 -28.94 56.17 -96.14
C GLU A 11 -27.82 56.13 -95.09
N ALA A 12 -26.85 57.05 -95.15
CA ALA A 12 -25.78 57.13 -94.15
C ALA A 12 -26.31 57.45 -92.74
N LEU A 13 -27.35 58.29 -92.62
CA LEU A 13 -28.03 58.55 -91.35
C LEU A 13 -28.79 57.33 -90.84
N LYS A 14 -29.47 56.59 -91.71
CA LYS A 14 -30.13 55.32 -91.36
C LYS A 14 -29.12 54.29 -90.86
N ASP A 15 -27.99 54.13 -91.54
CA ASP A 15 -26.94 53.21 -91.11
C ASP A 15 -26.32 53.62 -89.77
N ARG A 16 -26.14 54.91 -89.52
CA ARG A 16 -25.66 55.41 -88.22
C ARG A 16 -26.68 55.15 -87.10
N ILE A 17 -27.96 55.39 -87.36
CA ILE A 17 -29.04 55.10 -86.42
C ILE A 17 -29.10 53.59 -86.14
N GLN A 18 -29.04 52.75 -87.18
CA GLN A 18 -29.06 51.30 -87.03
C GLN A 18 -27.86 50.81 -86.20
N LYS A 19 -26.64 51.25 -86.52
CA LYS A 19 -25.45 50.91 -85.73
C LYS A 19 -25.58 51.34 -84.28
N SER A 20 -26.08 52.55 -84.02
CA SER A 20 -26.31 53.01 -82.65
C SER A 20 -27.38 52.19 -81.93
N ALA A 21 -28.43 51.74 -82.64
CA ALA A 21 -29.47 50.88 -82.11
C ALA A 21 -28.91 49.49 -81.75
N ASP A 22 -28.18 48.86 -82.67
CA ASP A 22 -27.53 47.56 -82.46
C ASP A 22 -26.52 47.62 -81.30
N GLU A 23 -25.75 48.71 -81.19
CA GLU A 23 -24.83 48.94 -80.07
C GLU A 23 -25.57 49.08 -78.74
N THR A 24 -26.70 49.81 -78.70
CA THR A 24 -27.52 49.94 -77.48
C THR A 24 -28.20 48.62 -77.11
N GLU A 25 -28.62 47.82 -78.09
CA GLU A 25 -29.22 46.50 -77.87
C GLU A 25 -28.17 45.53 -77.31
N ALA A 26 -26.97 45.47 -77.91
CA ALA A 26 -25.87 44.66 -77.39
C ALA A 26 -25.42 45.10 -75.98
N GLN A 27 -25.49 46.39 -75.66
CA GLN A 27 -25.26 46.87 -74.30
C GLN A 27 -26.37 46.45 -73.34
N ALA A 28 -27.64 46.50 -73.76
CA ALA A 28 -28.77 46.04 -72.98
C ALA A 28 -28.68 44.53 -72.68
N GLU A 29 -28.34 43.70 -73.67
CA GLU A 29 -28.14 42.26 -73.51
C GLU A 29 -27.01 41.95 -72.52
N LYS A 30 -25.87 42.66 -72.60
CA LYS A 30 -24.76 42.52 -71.65
C LYS A 30 -25.18 42.87 -70.22
N LEU A 31 -25.94 43.94 -70.06
CA LEU A 31 -26.49 44.33 -68.75
C LEU A 31 -27.50 43.30 -68.24
N GLU A 32 -28.36 42.76 -69.11
CA GLU A 32 -29.31 41.72 -68.74
C GLU A 32 -28.60 40.43 -68.31
N HIS A 33 -27.56 40.02 -69.03
CA HIS A 33 -26.76 38.86 -68.65
C HIS A 33 -26.09 39.06 -67.29
N ARG A 34 -25.48 40.24 -67.05
CA ARG A 34 -24.89 40.58 -65.75
C ARG A 34 -25.93 40.64 -64.64
N MET A 35 -27.14 41.11 -64.92
CA MET A 35 -28.26 41.08 -63.97
C MET A 35 -28.69 39.65 -63.64
N LYS A 36 -28.75 38.74 -64.62
CA LYS A 36 -29.04 37.32 -64.40
C LYS A 36 -27.95 36.66 -63.54
N GLU A 37 -26.68 36.94 -63.81
CA GLU A 37 -25.56 36.45 -62.99
C GLU A 37 -25.63 36.96 -61.55
N LEU A 38 -25.88 38.25 -61.36
CA LEU A 38 -26.02 38.84 -60.01
C LEU A 38 -27.21 38.24 -59.26
N ARG A 39 -28.36 38.04 -59.92
CA ARG A 39 -29.52 37.34 -59.31
C ARG A 39 -29.16 35.91 -58.91
N ALA A 40 -28.45 35.17 -59.75
CA ALA A 40 -28.01 33.81 -59.44
C ALA A 40 -26.97 33.76 -58.30
N LYS A 41 -26.14 34.79 -58.14
CA LYS A 41 -25.22 34.94 -56.99
C LYS A 41 -25.98 35.25 -55.71
N ILE A 42 -26.94 36.19 -55.76
CA ILE A 42 -27.79 36.53 -54.61
C ILE A 42 -28.54 35.28 -54.12
N LYS A 43 -29.17 34.52 -55.04
CA LYS A 43 -29.88 33.30 -54.68
C LYS A 43 -28.99 32.27 -53.97
N ARG A 44 -27.76 32.09 -54.46
CA ARG A 44 -26.78 31.19 -53.79
C ARG A 44 -26.43 31.67 -52.39
N ILE A 45 -26.20 32.96 -52.21
CA ILE A 45 -25.91 33.54 -50.88
C ILE A 45 -27.11 33.37 -49.93
N GLU A 46 -28.34 33.51 -50.43
CA GLU A 46 -29.56 33.27 -49.65
C GLU A 46 -29.67 31.80 -49.23
N GLU A 47 -29.46 30.86 -50.16
CA GLU A 47 -29.45 29.41 -49.87
C GLU A 47 -28.34 29.01 -48.88
N ASP A 48 -27.15 29.62 -49.00
CA ASP A 48 -26.04 29.40 -48.07
C ASP A 48 -26.40 29.91 -46.67
N ARG A 49 -26.98 31.10 -46.58
CA ARG A 49 -27.39 31.71 -45.31
C ARG A 49 -28.52 30.93 -44.63
N GLU A 50 -29.48 30.41 -45.41
CA GLU A 50 -30.54 29.56 -44.88
C GLU A 50 -29.98 28.26 -44.29
N ARG A 51 -28.97 27.66 -44.94
CA ARG A 51 -28.26 26.48 -44.41
C ARG A 51 -27.51 26.80 -43.13
N GLU A 52 -26.75 27.89 -43.09
CA GLU A 52 -26.05 28.33 -41.87
C GLU A 52 -27.03 28.57 -40.71
N LEU A 53 -28.18 29.20 -40.97
CA LEU A 53 -29.21 29.42 -39.95
C LEU A 53 -29.83 28.11 -39.45
N ALA A 54 -30.03 27.13 -40.34
CA ALA A 54 -30.50 25.80 -39.98
C ALA A 54 -29.47 25.06 -39.10
N ASP A 55 -28.19 25.13 -39.47
CA ASP A 55 -27.09 24.53 -38.71
C ASP A 55 -26.96 25.17 -37.32
N HIS A 56 -27.02 26.51 -37.23
CA HIS A 56 -27.06 27.23 -35.96
C HIS A 56 -28.27 26.84 -35.10
N GLY A 57 -29.43 26.64 -35.72
CA GLY A 57 -30.63 26.14 -35.06
C GLY A 57 -30.44 24.75 -34.47
N SER A 58 -29.80 23.83 -35.21
CA SER A 58 -29.47 22.48 -34.74
C SER A 58 -28.50 22.51 -33.56
N VAL A 59 -27.42 23.29 -33.66
CA VAL A 59 -26.43 23.43 -32.57
C VAL A 59 -27.08 24.01 -31.32
N LEU A 60 -27.96 25.01 -31.45
CA LEU A 60 -28.67 25.60 -30.32
C LEU A 60 -29.60 24.59 -29.65
N ALA A 61 -30.32 23.79 -30.44
CA ALA A 61 -31.19 22.73 -29.92
C ALA A 61 -30.39 21.65 -29.17
N GLU A 62 -29.25 21.23 -29.71
CA GLU A 62 -28.34 20.29 -29.04
C GLU A 62 -27.78 20.88 -27.73
N MET A 63 -27.37 22.15 -27.73
CA MET A 63 -26.86 22.83 -26.54
C MET A 63 -27.94 22.93 -25.46
N GLN A 64 -29.17 23.29 -25.83
CA GLN A 64 -30.31 23.32 -24.92
C GLN A 64 -30.62 21.94 -24.35
N GLN A 65 -30.56 20.89 -25.18
CA GLN A 65 -30.76 19.52 -24.72
C GLN A 65 -29.67 19.07 -23.74
N ARG A 66 -28.39 19.39 -24.01
CA ARG A 66 -27.28 19.10 -23.10
C ARG A 66 -27.43 19.85 -21.79
N TYR A 67 -27.79 21.13 -21.84
CA TYR A 67 -28.05 21.94 -20.65
C TYR A 67 -29.19 21.37 -19.80
N ALA A 68 -30.30 20.95 -20.43
CA ALA A 68 -31.41 20.33 -19.71
C ALA A 68 -31.00 19.01 -19.04
N LYS A 69 -30.19 18.18 -19.72
CA LYS A 69 -29.64 16.94 -19.15
C LYS A 69 -28.71 17.22 -17.98
N GLU A 70 -27.80 18.18 -18.13
CA GLU A 70 -26.86 18.55 -17.07
C GLU A 70 -27.59 19.09 -15.84
N ARG A 71 -28.61 19.95 -16.05
CA ARG A 71 -29.45 20.45 -14.96
C ARG A 71 -30.15 19.32 -14.20
N ALA A 72 -30.74 18.35 -14.92
CA ALA A 72 -31.38 17.21 -14.29
C ALA A 72 -30.38 16.33 -13.50
N ASN A 73 -29.15 16.19 -14.01
CA ASN A 73 -28.07 15.47 -13.33
C ASN A 73 -27.63 16.21 -12.06
N CYS A 74 -27.42 17.54 -12.12
CA CYS A 74 -27.12 18.36 -10.94
C CYS A 74 -28.20 18.22 -9.87
N GLU A 75 -29.49 18.34 -10.24
CA GLU A 75 -30.61 18.19 -9.30
C GLU A 75 -30.66 16.76 -8.68
N GLN A 76 -30.24 15.74 -9.43
CA GLN A 76 -30.12 14.38 -8.90
C GLN A 76 -28.97 14.25 -7.90
N MET A 77 -27.80 14.81 -8.21
CA MET A 77 -26.64 14.78 -7.31
C MET A 77 -26.92 15.57 -6.03
N GLU A 78 -27.60 16.72 -6.11
CA GLU A 78 -28.05 17.49 -4.94
C GLU A 78 -29.01 16.67 -4.05
N ARG A 79 -29.94 15.92 -4.65
CA ARG A 79 -30.80 14.97 -3.91
C ARG A 79 -30.00 13.87 -3.22
N GLN A 80 -28.99 13.32 -3.86
CA GLN A 80 -28.12 12.30 -3.25
C GLN A 80 -27.28 12.89 -2.10
N ILE A 81 -26.73 14.08 -2.29
CA ILE A 81 -25.96 14.79 -1.27
C ILE A 81 -26.84 15.06 -0.04
N THR A 82 -28.05 15.58 -0.21
CA THR A 82 -28.97 15.84 0.91
C THR A 82 -29.40 14.56 1.63
N GLU A 83 -29.60 13.45 0.91
CA GLU A 83 -29.87 12.14 1.53
C GLU A 83 -28.67 11.63 2.34
N LEU A 84 -27.46 11.76 1.81
CA LEU A 84 -26.23 11.37 2.52
C LEU A 84 -25.99 12.23 3.76
N TYR A 85 -26.20 13.54 3.69
CA TYR A 85 -26.14 14.43 4.85
C TYR A 85 -27.16 14.01 5.93
N LYS A 86 -28.38 13.65 5.53
CA LYS A 86 -29.39 13.15 6.47
C LYS A 86 -28.95 11.84 7.14
N LYS A 87 -28.39 10.90 6.39
CA LYS A 87 -27.86 9.63 6.93
C LYS A 87 -26.67 9.84 7.86
N LEU A 88 -25.79 10.78 7.52
CA LEU A 88 -24.65 11.14 8.35
C LEU A 88 -25.11 11.71 9.69
N ASN A 89 -26.04 12.67 9.69
CA ASN A 89 -26.58 13.25 10.92
C ASN A 89 -27.26 12.19 11.79
N GLN A 90 -28.02 11.26 11.20
CA GLN A 90 -28.59 10.12 11.94
C GLN A 90 -27.51 9.24 12.57
N HIS A 91 -26.39 9.02 11.88
CA HIS A 91 -25.27 8.26 12.43
C HIS A 91 -24.50 9.04 13.51
N GLU A 92 -24.53 10.37 13.51
CA GLU A 92 -23.93 11.20 14.58
C GLU A 92 -24.82 11.27 15.84
N GLU A 93 -26.15 11.21 15.68
CA GLU A 93 -27.10 11.16 16.80
C GLU A 93 -26.99 9.87 17.63
N VAL A 94 -26.73 8.73 16.99
CA VAL A 94 -26.65 7.41 17.67
C VAL A 94 -25.52 7.34 18.73
N PRO A 95 -24.27 7.75 18.45
CA PRO A 95 -23.19 7.82 19.45
C PRO A 95 -23.54 8.73 20.62
N LEU A 96 -24.18 9.88 20.38
CA LEU A 96 -24.61 10.79 21.44
C LEU A 96 -25.62 10.12 22.37
N GLU A 97 -26.61 9.40 21.82
CA GLU A 97 -27.56 8.62 22.61
C GLU A 97 -26.91 7.47 23.38
N LEU A 98 -25.85 6.85 22.82
CA LEU A 98 -25.10 5.82 23.52
C LEU A 98 -24.22 6.39 24.63
N GLU A 99 -23.61 7.56 24.40
CA GLU A 99 -22.81 8.27 25.41
C GLU A 99 -23.67 8.73 26.59
N THR A 100 -24.89 9.22 26.35
CA THR A 100 -25.82 9.58 27.43
C THR A 100 -26.21 8.36 28.27
N LYS A 101 -26.63 7.26 27.62
CA LYS A 101 -26.95 5.99 28.31
C LYS A 101 -25.75 5.44 29.09
N LEU A 102 -24.55 5.54 28.55
CA LEU A 102 -23.33 5.09 29.21
C LEU A 102 -23.01 5.98 30.42
N GLY A 103 -23.27 7.28 30.33
CA GLY A 103 -23.20 8.22 31.45
C GLY A 103 -24.18 7.87 32.57
N GLU A 104 -25.43 7.57 32.22
CA GLU A 104 -26.48 7.15 33.16
C GLU A 104 -26.09 5.86 33.87
N LEU A 105 -25.72 4.80 33.14
CA LEU A 105 -25.27 3.53 33.72
C LEU A 105 -24.03 3.68 34.60
N LYS A 106 -23.09 4.58 34.23
CA LYS A 106 -21.94 4.89 35.09
C LYS A 106 -22.35 5.55 36.39
N SER A 107 -23.36 6.42 36.36
CA SER A 107 -23.89 7.07 37.57
C SER A 107 -24.62 6.07 38.48
N GLU A 108 -25.41 5.16 37.90
CA GLU A 108 -26.07 4.07 38.63
C GLU A 108 -25.06 3.11 39.26
N LEU A 109 -24.01 2.74 38.53
CA LEU A 109 -22.93 1.90 39.05
C LEU A 109 -22.20 2.56 40.23
N LYS A 110 -21.96 3.87 40.15
CA LYS A 110 -21.37 4.64 41.26
C LYS A 110 -22.28 4.64 42.48
N ALA A 111 -23.57 4.92 42.29
CA ALA A 111 -24.55 4.90 43.38
C ALA A 111 -24.62 3.51 44.05
N ALA A 112 -24.68 2.44 43.26
CA ALA A 112 -24.67 1.07 43.78
C ALA A 112 -23.39 0.72 44.54
N ASN A 113 -22.22 1.18 44.06
CA ASN A 113 -20.95 1.01 44.77
C ASN A 113 -20.89 1.77 46.08
N GLU A 114 -21.41 3.01 46.10
CA GLU A 114 -21.50 3.82 47.33
C GLU A 114 -22.44 3.18 48.35
N GLU A 115 -23.58 2.64 47.91
CA GLU A 115 -24.49 1.86 48.76
C GLU A 115 -23.82 0.59 49.31
N ALA A 116 -23.13 -0.17 48.45
CA ALA A 116 -22.40 -1.37 48.87
C ALA A 116 -21.30 -1.03 49.89
N ALA A 117 -20.54 0.05 49.67
CA ALA A 117 -19.53 0.53 50.60
C ALA A 117 -20.15 0.97 51.94
N PHE A 118 -21.30 1.65 51.90
CA PHE A 118 -22.04 2.03 53.09
C PHE A 118 -22.47 0.80 53.90
N TRP A 119 -23.07 -0.20 53.25
CA TRP A 119 -23.49 -1.43 53.92
C TRP A 119 -22.31 -2.24 54.47
N LYS A 120 -21.18 -2.25 53.76
CA LYS A 120 -19.94 -2.88 54.23
C LYS A 120 -19.40 -2.18 55.49
N ALA A 121 -19.29 -0.85 55.48
CA ALA A 121 -18.85 -0.08 56.64
C ALA A 121 -19.81 -0.22 57.84
N LYS A 122 -21.11 -0.45 57.58
CA LYS A 122 -22.10 -0.73 58.62
C LYS A 122 -21.93 -2.16 59.18
N ALA A 123 -21.65 -3.14 58.33
CA ALA A 123 -21.38 -4.51 58.74
C ALA A 123 -20.12 -4.60 59.61
N GLU A 124 -19.03 -3.93 59.23
CA GLU A 124 -17.78 -3.84 60.01
C GLU A 124 -17.97 -3.24 61.40
N LYS A 125 -18.96 -2.35 61.58
CA LYS A 125 -19.30 -1.74 62.87
C LYS A 125 -20.30 -2.57 63.69
N THR A 126 -20.85 -3.64 63.12
CA THR A 126 -21.84 -4.46 63.79
C THR A 126 -21.13 -5.40 64.79
N PRO A 127 -21.42 -5.34 66.10
CA PRO A 127 -20.66 -6.07 67.13
C PRO A 127 -20.64 -7.58 66.93
N THR A 128 -21.72 -8.15 66.40
CA THR A 128 -21.80 -9.58 66.10
C THR A 128 -20.85 -10.00 65.00
N VAL A 129 -20.62 -9.14 63.99
CA VAL A 129 -19.65 -9.39 62.91
C VAL A 129 -18.22 -9.28 63.44
N GLN A 130 -17.92 -8.26 64.24
CA GLN A 130 -16.60 -8.10 64.88
C GLN A 130 -16.27 -9.27 65.81
N MET A 131 -17.25 -9.76 66.57
CA MET A 131 -17.09 -10.95 67.40
C MET A 131 -16.76 -12.17 66.55
N LEU A 132 -17.51 -12.43 65.48
CA LEU A 132 -17.24 -13.55 64.57
C LEU A 132 -15.87 -13.42 63.88
N GLU A 133 -15.46 -12.21 63.49
CA GLU A 133 -14.12 -11.95 62.95
C GLU A 133 -13.03 -12.24 64.00
N SER A 134 -13.23 -11.84 65.25
CA SER A 134 -12.30 -12.12 66.34
C SER A 134 -12.22 -13.61 66.69
N GLU A 135 -13.36 -14.32 66.68
CA GLU A 135 -13.42 -15.77 66.87
C GLU A 135 -12.69 -16.51 65.73
N LEU A 136 -12.92 -16.10 64.47
CA LEU A 136 -12.21 -16.64 63.31
C LEU A 136 -10.71 -16.37 63.38
N GLN A 137 -10.31 -15.18 63.81
CA GLN A 137 -8.91 -14.84 63.99
C GLN A 137 -8.27 -15.69 65.09
N HIS A 138 -8.95 -15.85 66.23
CA HIS A 138 -8.45 -16.66 67.33
C HIS A 138 -8.37 -18.17 66.97
N LEU A 139 -9.31 -18.67 66.16
CA LEU A 139 -9.26 -20.03 65.60
C LEU A 139 -8.11 -20.19 64.59
N LYS A 140 -7.87 -19.18 63.76
CA LYS A 140 -6.76 -19.18 62.81
C LYS A 140 -5.41 -19.17 63.53
N GLU A 141 -5.25 -18.33 64.55
CA GLU A 141 -4.04 -18.29 65.38
C GLU A 141 -3.86 -19.59 66.17
N GLY A 142 -4.94 -20.14 66.74
CA GLY A 142 -4.93 -21.44 67.43
C GLY A 142 -4.47 -22.59 66.53
N SER A 143 -5.09 -22.75 65.36
CA SER A 143 -4.69 -23.77 64.38
C SER A 143 -3.26 -23.58 63.86
N GLN A 144 -2.82 -22.33 63.66
CA GLN A 144 -1.45 -22.04 63.25
C GLN A 144 -0.42 -22.38 64.33
N ASN A 145 -0.76 -22.14 65.60
CA ASN A 145 0.07 -22.53 66.74
C ASN A 145 0.14 -24.05 66.90
N GLU A 146 -0.98 -24.77 66.75
CA GLU A 146 -1.01 -26.24 66.75
C GLU A 146 -0.16 -26.82 65.65
N ILE A 147 -0.27 -26.29 64.43
CA ILE A 147 0.58 -26.69 63.29
C ILE A 147 2.06 -26.45 63.62
N SER A 148 2.39 -25.30 64.23
CA SER A 148 3.77 -24.98 64.59
C SER A 148 4.33 -25.91 65.67
N GLN A 149 3.51 -26.28 66.66
CA GLN A 149 3.88 -27.26 67.69
C GLN A 149 4.05 -28.67 67.09
N LEU A 150 3.18 -29.07 66.17
CA LEU A 150 3.31 -30.33 65.45
C LEU A 150 4.58 -30.36 64.60
N LYS A 151 4.92 -29.26 63.91
CA LYS A 151 6.18 -29.11 63.18
C LYS A 151 7.39 -29.27 64.10
N LEU A 152 7.41 -28.62 65.27
CA LEU A 152 8.49 -28.78 66.27
C LEU A 152 8.62 -30.21 66.80
N ARG A 153 7.51 -30.91 67.01
CA ARG A 153 7.52 -32.34 67.40
C ARG A 153 8.05 -33.25 66.31
N ILE A 154 7.73 -32.96 65.04
CA ILE A 154 8.28 -33.69 63.90
C ILE A 154 9.80 -33.46 63.81
N LEU A 155 10.25 -32.20 63.89
CA LEU A 155 11.67 -31.84 63.87
C LEU A 155 12.47 -32.47 65.02
N SER A 156 11.87 -32.64 66.20
CA SER A 156 12.54 -33.32 67.34
C SER A 156 12.47 -34.85 67.27
N ALA A 157 11.58 -35.42 66.44
CA ALA A 157 11.53 -36.84 66.14
C ALA A 157 12.43 -37.24 64.95
N GLU A 158 13.00 -36.26 64.24
CA GLU A 158 14.00 -36.50 63.20
C GLU A 158 15.27 -37.06 63.83
N ASN A 159 15.60 -38.30 63.46
CA ASN A 159 16.77 -38.99 63.95
C ASN A 159 18.03 -38.42 63.25
N PRO A 160 18.96 -37.74 63.95
CA PRO A 160 20.07 -37.01 63.33
C PRO A 160 21.00 -37.92 62.53
N GLU A 161 21.07 -39.22 62.86
CA GLU A 161 21.83 -40.21 62.11
C GLU A 161 21.19 -40.52 60.74
N ARG A 162 19.85 -40.54 60.68
CA ARG A 162 19.13 -40.70 59.39
C ARG A 162 19.30 -39.47 58.53
N GLN A 163 19.27 -38.28 59.13
CA GLN A 163 19.49 -37.03 58.41
C GLN A 163 20.92 -36.93 57.88
N ALA A 164 21.93 -37.25 58.69
CA ALA A 164 23.32 -37.29 58.23
C ALA A 164 23.53 -38.28 57.07
N ARG A 165 22.87 -39.44 57.12
CA ARG A 165 22.88 -40.41 56.02
C ARG A 165 22.17 -39.90 54.76
N LEU A 166 21.07 -39.17 54.91
CA LEU A 166 20.38 -38.53 53.79
C LEU A 166 21.25 -37.43 53.17
N ASP A 167 21.86 -36.57 53.97
CA ASP A 167 22.74 -35.49 53.50
C ASP A 167 23.96 -36.07 52.75
N GLU A 168 24.51 -37.21 53.21
CA GLU A 168 25.59 -37.92 52.51
C GLU A 168 25.11 -38.51 51.18
N LEU A 169 23.92 -39.10 51.14
CA LEU A 169 23.31 -39.59 49.89
C LEU A 169 23.00 -38.44 48.93
N GLU A 170 22.48 -37.32 49.41
CA GLU A 170 22.23 -36.11 48.62
C GLU A 170 23.52 -35.50 48.08
N LYS A 171 24.59 -35.48 48.88
CA LYS A 171 25.91 -35.06 48.41
C LYS A 171 26.40 -35.98 47.29
N ARG A 172 26.29 -37.30 47.48
CA ARG A 172 26.66 -38.28 46.44
C ARG A 172 25.81 -38.14 45.17
N VAL A 173 24.52 -37.87 45.29
CA VAL A 173 23.63 -37.59 44.13
C VAL A 173 24.03 -36.29 43.43
N ARG A 174 24.37 -35.23 44.18
CA ARG A 174 24.87 -33.98 43.60
C ARG A 174 26.18 -34.18 42.85
N ASP A 175 27.12 -34.92 43.44
CA ASP A 175 28.41 -35.24 42.81
C ASP A 175 28.20 -36.09 41.54
N MET A 176 27.33 -37.10 41.59
CA MET A 176 26.94 -37.87 40.40
C MET A 176 26.27 -37.00 39.34
N THR A 177 25.41 -36.07 39.73
CA THR A 177 24.74 -35.16 38.77
C THR A 177 25.72 -34.18 38.15
N ALA A 178 26.71 -33.70 38.91
CA ALA A 178 27.78 -32.84 38.41
C ALA A 178 28.65 -33.60 37.39
N THR A 179 29.07 -34.82 37.73
CA THR A 179 29.86 -35.66 36.79
C THR A 179 29.05 -36.04 35.54
N LEU A 180 27.75 -36.31 35.66
CA LEU A 180 26.88 -36.48 34.50
C LEU A 180 26.82 -35.21 33.66
N GLY A 181 26.69 -34.04 34.28
CA GLY A 181 26.74 -32.75 33.58
C GLY A 181 28.06 -32.49 32.85
N ASP A 182 29.20 -32.89 33.43
CA ASP A 182 30.51 -32.82 32.77
C ASP A 182 30.61 -33.80 31.58
N LEU A 183 30.08 -35.02 31.74
CA LEU A 183 30.00 -36.00 30.66
C LEU A 183 29.05 -35.55 29.54
N GLU A 184 27.94 -34.90 29.85
CA GLU A 184 27.01 -34.35 28.87
C GLU A 184 27.60 -33.17 28.11
N ARG A 185 28.36 -32.29 28.79
CA ARG A 185 29.14 -31.22 28.15
C ARG A 185 30.21 -31.80 27.22
N SER A 186 30.96 -32.80 27.67
CA SER A 186 31.93 -33.50 26.82
C SER A 186 31.24 -34.16 25.62
N ARG A 187 30.07 -34.76 25.81
CA ARG A 187 29.26 -35.36 24.73
C ARG A 187 28.74 -34.30 23.75
N SER A 188 28.32 -33.13 24.22
CA SER A 188 27.90 -32.04 23.32
C SER A 188 29.08 -31.51 22.52
N ASP A 189 30.25 -31.36 23.12
CA ASP A 189 31.46 -30.89 22.45
C ASP A 189 31.90 -31.87 21.37
N GLU A 190 31.89 -33.18 21.65
CA GLU A 190 32.17 -34.21 20.65
C GLU A 190 31.14 -34.23 19.52
N ARG A 191 29.85 -33.99 19.81
CA ARG A 191 28.82 -33.83 18.76
C ARG A 191 29.10 -32.62 17.87
N HIS A 192 29.48 -31.48 18.45
CA HIS A 192 29.84 -30.28 17.69
C HIS A 192 31.06 -30.52 16.81
N ARG A 193 32.12 -31.15 17.34
CA ARG A 193 33.30 -31.54 16.55
C ARG A 193 32.93 -32.48 15.40
N LEU A 194 32.04 -33.44 15.65
CA LEU A 194 31.57 -34.38 14.64
C LEU A 194 30.77 -33.66 13.54
N GLU A 195 29.92 -32.69 13.89
CA GLU A 195 29.24 -31.85 12.91
C GLU A 195 30.19 -30.96 12.10
N GLU A 196 31.20 -30.36 12.74
CA GLU A 196 32.23 -29.60 12.03
C GLU A 196 33.01 -30.48 11.05
N LEU A 197 33.39 -31.69 11.47
CA LEU A 197 34.03 -32.66 10.58
C LEU A 197 33.12 -33.10 9.45
N LYS A 198 31.80 -33.27 9.70
CA LYS A 198 30.82 -33.54 8.64
C LYS A 198 30.72 -32.39 7.65
N ARG A 199 30.60 -31.14 8.11
CA ARG A 199 30.58 -29.96 7.23
C ARG A 199 31.86 -29.85 6.40
N LYS A 200 33.02 -30.11 7.01
CA LYS A 200 34.31 -30.16 6.28
C LYS A 200 34.31 -31.29 5.25
N ASN A 201 33.79 -32.46 5.58
CA ASN A 201 33.72 -33.59 4.65
C ASN A 201 32.74 -33.31 3.50
N GLU A 202 31.58 -32.70 3.77
CA GLU A 202 30.65 -32.22 2.75
C GLU A 202 31.31 -31.18 1.84
N HIS A 203 32.05 -30.22 2.42
CA HIS A 203 32.80 -29.23 1.65
C HIS A 203 33.86 -29.89 0.76
N LEU A 204 34.65 -30.81 1.32
CA LEU A 204 35.64 -31.59 0.57
C LEU A 204 34.99 -32.50 -0.47
N GLN A 205 33.76 -33.01 -0.24
CA GLN A 205 33.01 -33.76 -1.24
C GLN A 205 32.57 -32.86 -2.38
N VAL A 206 32.06 -31.65 -2.09
CA VAL A 206 31.72 -30.66 -3.12
C VAL A 206 32.97 -30.29 -3.92
N GLU A 207 34.08 -29.99 -3.26
CA GLU A 207 35.36 -29.71 -3.91
C GLU A 207 35.83 -30.90 -4.76
N ASN A 208 35.78 -32.14 -4.24
CA ASN A 208 36.08 -33.34 -5.01
C ASN A 208 35.13 -33.54 -6.21
N THR A 209 33.85 -33.21 -6.08
CA THR A 209 32.92 -33.27 -7.23
C THR A 209 33.20 -32.19 -8.26
N ALA A 210 33.61 -31.00 -7.83
CA ALA A 210 34.03 -29.91 -8.71
C ALA A 210 35.33 -30.28 -9.44
N LEU A 211 36.34 -30.78 -8.72
CA LEU A 211 37.58 -31.29 -9.28
C LEU A 211 37.35 -32.50 -10.20
N LYS A 212 36.42 -33.42 -9.86
CA LYS A 212 36.03 -34.51 -10.77
C LYS A 212 35.37 -33.99 -12.04
N LYS A 213 34.50 -32.97 -11.97
CA LYS A 213 33.91 -32.33 -13.14
C LYS A 213 34.95 -31.59 -13.98
N GLU A 214 35.93 -30.96 -13.34
CA GLU A 214 37.06 -30.32 -14.01
C GLU A 214 37.98 -31.35 -14.68
N LEU A 215 38.19 -32.50 -14.02
CA LEU A 215 38.89 -33.66 -14.58
C LEU A 215 38.09 -34.32 -15.72
N GLU A 216 36.76 -34.39 -15.64
CA GLU A 216 35.88 -34.88 -16.71
C GLU A 216 35.84 -33.90 -17.88
N GLY A 217 35.86 -32.59 -17.63
CA GLY A 217 36.08 -31.55 -18.64
C GLY A 217 37.44 -31.71 -19.33
N GLN A 218 38.51 -31.98 -18.57
CA GLN A 218 39.83 -32.32 -19.12
C GLN A 218 39.88 -33.70 -19.81
N ARG A 219 39.01 -34.66 -19.44
CA ARG A 219 38.88 -35.95 -20.14
C ARG A 219 38.14 -35.83 -21.47
N VAL A 220 37.26 -34.86 -21.64
CA VAL A 220 36.64 -34.57 -22.95
C VAL A 220 37.67 -33.94 -23.91
N GLU A 221 38.69 -33.22 -23.40
CA GLU A 221 39.85 -32.76 -24.19
C GLU A 221 41.00 -33.80 -24.28
N ARG A 222 40.98 -34.84 -23.44
CA ARG A 222 41.86 -36.02 -23.53
C ARG A 222 41.04 -37.28 -23.77
N SER A 223 40.35 -37.34 -24.91
CA SER A 223 40.17 -38.62 -25.61
C SER A 223 41.55 -39.10 -26.06
N GLU A 224 42.36 -39.61 -25.13
CA GLU A 224 43.42 -40.53 -25.50
C GLU A 224 42.72 -41.84 -25.84
N ASP A 225 42.36 -41.95 -27.11
CA ASP A 225 41.85 -43.16 -27.74
C ASP A 225 42.62 -44.37 -27.19
N ALA A 226 41.91 -45.44 -26.85
CA ALA A 226 42.55 -46.69 -26.40
C ALA A 226 43.65 -47.15 -27.38
N GLU A 227 43.55 -46.75 -28.65
CA GLU A 227 44.57 -46.93 -29.69
C GLU A 227 45.87 -46.14 -29.46
N PHE A 228 45.84 -44.95 -28.87
CA PHE A 228 47.03 -44.14 -28.56
C PHE A 228 47.81 -44.71 -27.37
N LEU A 229 47.09 -45.16 -26.33
CA LEU A 229 47.68 -45.87 -25.19
C LEU A 229 48.21 -47.25 -25.60
N GLN A 230 47.50 -47.97 -26.47
CA GLN A 230 47.98 -49.22 -27.05
C GLN A 230 49.24 -49.00 -27.89
N LYS A 231 49.30 -47.93 -28.71
CA LYS A 231 50.50 -47.60 -29.50
C LYS A 231 51.70 -47.23 -28.63
N LYS A 232 51.51 -46.44 -27.56
CA LYS A 232 52.59 -46.14 -26.60
C LYS A 232 53.05 -47.37 -25.83
N PHE A 233 52.13 -48.25 -25.44
CA PHE A 233 52.47 -49.50 -24.77
C PHE A 233 53.24 -50.44 -25.69
N ILE A 234 52.85 -50.55 -26.97
CA ILE A 234 53.59 -51.32 -27.97
C ILE A 234 54.98 -50.72 -28.21
N GLU A 235 55.11 -49.40 -28.32
CA GLU A 235 56.42 -48.74 -28.46
C GLU A 235 57.33 -49.00 -27.26
N LEU A 236 56.80 -48.94 -26.03
CA LEU A 236 57.58 -49.17 -24.81
C LEU A 236 57.91 -50.66 -24.64
N ALA A 237 56.99 -51.56 -24.96
CA ALA A 237 57.23 -53.00 -24.95
C ALA A 237 58.26 -53.43 -26.02
N GLN A 238 58.25 -52.78 -27.20
CA GLN A 238 59.25 -53.00 -28.24
C GLN A 238 60.62 -52.44 -27.82
N LYS A 239 60.68 -51.26 -27.20
CA LYS A 239 61.92 -50.69 -26.65
C LYS A 239 62.50 -51.55 -25.53
N LEU A 240 61.67 -52.15 -24.67
CA LEU A 240 62.09 -53.10 -23.64
C LEU A 240 62.57 -54.44 -24.21
N ARG A 241 61.91 -54.96 -25.26
CA ARG A 241 62.32 -56.21 -25.94
C ARG A 241 63.67 -56.06 -26.68
N VAL A 242 64.05 -54.85 -27.07
CA VAL A 242 65.35 -54.53 -27.70
C VAL A 242 66.49 -54.46 -26.69
N ILE A 243 66.22 -54.14 -25.41
CA ILE A 243 67.23 -54.04 -24.36
C ILE A 243 67.52 -55.40 -23.72
N ASP A 244 66.53 -56.29 -23.63
CA ASP A 244 66.75 -57.69 -23.22
C ASP A 244 65.71 -58.63 -23.86
N SER A 245 66.15 -59.48 -24.78
CA SER A 245 65.27 -60.31 -25.61
C SER A 245 64.69 -61.53 -24.87
N LYS A 246 65.01 -61.71 -23.57
CA LYS A 246 64.56 -62.84 -22.76
C LYS A 246 63.44 -62.51 -21.77
N ILE A 247 62.95 -61.28 -21.74
CA ILE A 247 61.87 -60.88 -20.82
C ILE A 247 60.52 -61.36 -21.36
N ASN A 248 59.97 -62.41 -20.74
CA ASN A 248 58.59 -62.83 -20.94
C ASN A 248 57.66 -61.84 -20.25
N LEU A 249 56.86 -61.09 -21.02
CA LEU A 249 55.96 -60.05 -20.49
C LEU A 249 54.89 -60.60 -19.52
N TYR A 250 54.58 -61.90 -19.60
CA TYR A 250 53.67 -62.58 -18.66
C TYR A 250 54.32 -62.78 -17.28
N ASP A 251 55.62 -63.06 -17.23
CA ASP A 251 56.36 -63.27 -15.98
C ASP A 251 56.64 -61.93 -15.27
N LEU A 252 56.75 -60.81 -16.00
CA LEU A 252 56.99 -59.48 -15.44
C LEU A 252 55.72 -58.84 -14.82
N LEU A 253 54.54 -59.22 -15.31
CA LEU A 253 53.25 -58.72 -14.82
C LEU A 253 52.59 -59.67 -13.79
N ASN A 254 53.29 -60.75 -13.38
CA ASN A 254 52.74 -61.83 -12.54
C ASN A 254 51.39 -62.37 -13.07
N LEU A 255 51.28 -62.53 -14.39
CA LEU A 255 50.11 -63.11 -15.04
C LEU A 255 50.43 -64.54 -15.47
N GLU A 256 49.67 -65.50 -14.96
CA GLU A 256 49.79 -66.90 -15.34
C GLU A 256 49.50 -67.04 -16.85
N LYS A 257 50.39 -67.70 -17.61
CA LYS A 257 50.16 -67.93 -19.04
C LYS A 257 48.88 -68.76 -19.19
N PRO A 258 47.82 -68.26 -19.85
CA PRO A 258 46.59 -69.01 -19.99
C PRO A 258 46.86 -70.30 -20.78
N SER A 259 46.35 -71.43 -20.28
CA SER A 259 46.46 -72.73 -20.95
C SER A 259 45.87 -72.62 -22.36
N THR A 260 46.46 -73.32 -23.33
CA THR A 260 45.95 -73.38 -24.71
C THR A 260 44.49 -73.81 -24.79
N GLU A 261 43.98 -74.51 -23.79
CA GLU A 261 42.58 -74.89 -23.66
C GLU A 261 41.68 -73.73 -23.21
N GLN A 262 42.16 -72.86 -22.32
CA GLN A 262 41.43 -71.67 -21.89
C GLN A 262 41.30 -70.65 -23.04
N MET A 263 42.33 -70.52 -23.88
CA MET A 263 42.25 -69.69 -25.09
C MET A 263 41.19 -70.23 -26.06
N LYS A 264 41.15 -71.55 -26.30
CA LYS A 264 40.12 -72.16 -27.16
C LYS A 264 38.71 -71.98 -26.61
N GLN A 265 38.54 -72.13 -25.30
CA GLN A 265 37.25 -71.90 -24.63
C GLN A 265 36.82 -70.44 -24.72
N TYR A 266 37.74 -69.50 -24.57
CA TYR A 266 37.45 -68.08 -24.73
C TYR A 266 37.03 -67.73 -26.15
N GLU A 267 37.70 -68.29 -27.17
CA GLU A 267 37.32 -68.09 -28.57
C GLU A 267 35.93 -68.66 -28.86
N GLN A 268 35.63 -69.86 -28.37
CA GLN A 268 34.30 -70.47 -28.49
C GLN A 268 33.22 -69.64 -27.79
N LEU A 269 33.49 -69.15 -26.58
CA LEU A 269 32.55 -68.34 -25.81
C LEU A 269 32.33 -66.96 -26.47
N LYS A 270 33.36 -66.41 -27.09
CA LYS A 270 33.29 -65.17 -27.87
C LYS A 270 32.44 -65.34 -29.13
N ASP A 271 32.60 -66.47 -29.84
CA ASP A 271 31.76 -66.83 -30.99
C ASP A 271 30.31 -67.09 -30.58
N GLU A 272 30.07 -67.71 -29.43
CA GLU A 272 28.74 -67.86 -28.83
C GLU A 272 28.13 -66.51 -28.45
N PHE A 273 28.91 -65.62 -27.84
CA PHE A 273 28.47 -64.29 -27.46
C PHE A 273 28.09 -63.44 -28.68
N GLU A 274 28.90 -63.44 -29.75
CA GLU A 274 28.54 -62.72 -30.98
C GLU A 274 27.29 -63.32 -31.63
N ARG A 275 27.11 -64.65 -31.59
CA ARG A 275 25.85 -65.29 -32.03
C ARG A 275 24.66 -64.86 -31.18
N TYR A 276 24.82 -64.76 -29.86
CA TYR A 276 23.77 -64.28 -28.94
C TYR A 276 23.45 -62.80 -29.15
N LYS A 277 24.45 -61.97 -29.36
CA LYS A 277 24.30 -60.54 -29.65
C LYS A 277 23.54 -60.32 -30.96
N MET A 278 23.88 -61.05 -32.02
CA MET A 278 23.15 -60.99 -33.29
C MET A 278 21.69 -61.46 -33.12
N LYS A 279 21.44 -62.50 -32.31
CA LYS A 279 20.07 -62.94 -31.98
C LYS A 279 19.28 -61.89 -31.19
N ALA A 280 19.87 -61.31 -30.15
CA ALA A 280 19.23 -60.27 -29.35
C ALA A 280 18.94 -59.00 -30.17
N GLN A 281 19.86 -58.62 -31.05
CA GLN A 281 19.70 -57.47 -31.94
C GLN A 281 18.64 -57.71 -33.02
N ALA A 282 18.44 -58.96 -33.46
CA ALA A 282 17.33 -59.33 -34.34
C ALA A 282 15.97 -59.26 -33.62
N VAL A 283 15.90 -59.70 -32.36
CA VAL A 283 14.66 -59.63 -31.53
C VAL A 283 14.25 -58.17 -31.27
N LEU A 284 15.22 -57.30 -31.01
CA LEU A 284 14.95 -55.86 -30.83
C LEU A 284 14.49 -55.21 -32.14
N LYS A 285 15.11 -55.55 -33.27
CA LYS A 285 14.67 -55.06 -34.60
C LYS A 285 13.31 -55.60 -35.05
N SER A 286 12.86 -56.76 -34.54
CA SER A 286 11.51 -57.29 -34.81
C SER A 286 10.40 -56.66 -33.95
N ARG A 287 10.74 -55.78 -33.00
CA ARG A 287 9.78 -55.13 -32.09
C ARG A 287 9.49 -53.67 -32.46
N ASP A 288 10.31 -53.07 -33.33
CA ASP A 288 10.11 -51.72 -33.88
C ASP A 288 9.53 -51.80 -35.29
N LEU A 289 8.26 -52.17 -35.42
CA LEU A 289 7.46 -51.98 -36.64
C LEU A 289 6.12 -51.33 -36.27
N PRO A 290 5.69 -50.25 -36.96
CA PRO A 290 4.43 -49.58 -36.68
C PRO A 290 3.24 -50.46 -37.02
N GLU A 291 2.22 -50.36 -36.17
CA GLU A 291 0.94 -51.05 -36.24
C GLU A 291 0.23 -50.78 -37.58
N GLY A 292 0.22 -51.77 -38.47
CA GLY A 292 -0.49 -51.73 -39.74
C GLY A 292 -0.24 -53.00 -40.59
N CYS A 293 -1.35 -53.65 -40.98
CA CYS A 293 -1.47 -54.83 -41.86
C CYS A 293 -1.40 -56.21 -41.20
N LEU A 294 -2.60 -56.77 -41.02
CA LEU A 294 -2.89 -58.20 -41.01
C LEU A 294 -2.56 -58.77 -42.40
N ASP A 295 -1.65 -59.74 -42.48
CA ASP A 295 -1.89 -60.92 -43.30
C ASP A 295 -1.10 -62.13 -42.77
N GLY A 296 -1.78 -63.26 -42.69
CA GLY A 296 -1.36 -64.41 -41.89
C GLY A 296 -0.29 -65.30 -42.54
N ARG A 297 0.55 -65.90 -41.68
CA ARG A 297 0.81 -67.36 -41.65
C ARG A 297 1.73 -67.76 -40.49
N GLU A 298 1.23 -68.70 -39.69
CA GLU A 298 1.91 -69.84 -39.05
C GLU A 298 3.10 -69.61 -38.09
N MET A 299 2.79 -69.60 -36.77
CA MET A 299 3.26 -70.49 -35.68
C MET A 299 4.77 -70.88 -35.56
N PRO A 300 5.34 -71.18 -34.35
CA PRO A 300 4.65 -71.79 -33.20
C PRO A 300 4.96 -71.23 -31.80
N ARG A 301 3.88 -71.29 -31.03
CA ARG A 301 3.73 -71.20 -29.58
C ARG A 301 4.40 -72.37 -28.84
N ALA A 302 5.29 -72.07 -27.88
CA ALA A 302 5.67 -72.90 -26.72
C ALA A 302 6.68 -72.09 -25.88
N LEU A 303 6.63 -71.92 -24.56
CA LEU A 303 5.87 -72.48 -23.45
C LEU A 303 6.15 -71.55 -22.25
N LEU A 304 5.11 -71.05 -21.56
CA LEU A 304 4.91 -71.16 -20.10
C LEU A 304 3.79 -70.23 -19.60
N GLN A 305 2.72 -70.88 -19.14
CA GLN A 305 1.82 -70.50 -18.04
C GLN A 305 0.70 -69.46 -18.26
N PRO A 306 -0.43 -69.62 -17.54
CA PRO A 306 -1.59 -70.34 -18.05
C PRO A 306 -2.79 -69.43 -18.28
N LEU A 307 -3.66 -69.86 -19.21
CA LEU A 307 -5.03 -69.39 -19.33
C LEU A 307 -5.77 -69.61 -18.00
N LEU A 308 -6.01 -68.54 -17.24
CA LEU A 308 -7.32 -68.38 -16.62
C LEU A 308 -8.21 -67.71 -17.67
N GLY A 309 -9.35 -68.34 -17.93
CA GLY A 309 -10.32 -67.86 -18.90
C GLY A 309 -10.66 -66.40 -18.68
N GLU A 310 -10.85 -65.68 -19.78
CA GLU A 310 -11.43 -64.36 -19.81
C GLU A 310 -12.82 -64.44 -19.16
N CYS A 311 -12.85 -64.25 -17.85
CA CYS A 311 -14.11 -64.08 -17.17
C CYS A 311 -14.64 -62.71 -17.62
N SER A 312 -15.86 -62.67 -18.16
CA SER A 312 -16.44 -61.44 -18.69
C SER A 312 -16.53 -60.33 -17.64
N SER A 313 -16.64 -60.69 -16.35
CA SER A 313 -16.55 -59.73 -15.23
C SER A 313 -15.12 -59.24 -14.95
N CYS A 314 -14.10 -59.99 -15.38
CA CYS A 314 -12.69 -59.62 -15.28
C CYS A 314 -12.31 -58.60 -16.36
N ALA A 315 -12.82 -58.75 -17.59
CA ALA A 315 -12.59 -57.80 -18.68
C ALA A 315 -13.25 -56.43 -18.43
N SER A 316 -14.44 -56.42 -17.83
CA SER A 316 -15.10 -55.18 -17.38
C SER A 316 -14.34 -54.53 -16.22
N ALA A 317 -13.89 -55.32 -15.24
CA ALA A 317 -13.07 -54.81 -14.13
C ALA A 317 -11.74 -54.21 -14.62
N ASP A 318 -11.13 -54.79 -15.65
CA ASP A 318 -9.92 -54.26 -16.27
C ASP A 318 -10.17 -52.95 -17.04
N ALA A 319 -11.33 -52.83 -17.71
CA ALA A 319 -11.76 -51.58 -18.34
C ALA A 319 -12.02 -50.48 -17.30
N ASP A 320 -12.67 -50.83 -16.18
CA ASP A 320 -12.93 -49.92 -15.06
C ASP A 320 -11.62 -49.47 -14.38
N LEU A 321 -10.65 -50.37 -14.22
CA LEU A 321 -9.32 -50.03 -13.70
C LEU A 321 -8.56 -49.09 -14.64
N ARG A 322 -8.65 -49.28 -15.96
CA ARG A 322 -8.06 -48.34 -16.94
C ARG A 322 -8.76 -46.98 -16.88
N HIS A 323 -10.09 -46.96 -16.77
CA HIS A 323 -10.84 -45.73 -16.61
C HIS A 323 -10.47 -44.99 -15.33
N MET A 324 -10.41 -45.68 -14.18
CA MET A 324 -9.97 -45.11 -12.91
C MET A 324 -8.53 -44.57 -12.98
N ARG A 325 -7.60 -45.28 -13.61
CA ARG A 325 -6.23 -44.79 -13.82
C ARG A 325 -6.19 -43.53 -14.69
N SER A 326 -7.01 -43.46 -15.74
CA SER A 326 -7.16 -42.26 -16.57
C SER A 326 -7.74 -41.09 -15.80
N VAL A 327 -8.76 -41.33 -14.96
CA VAL A 327 -9.35 -40.31 -14.09
C VAL A 327 -8.31 -39.81 -13.09
N ILE A 328 -7.59 -40.70 -12.42
CA ILE A 328 -6.50 -40.36 -11.49
C ILE A 328 -5.42 -39.53 -12.19
N ALA A 329 -4.99 -39.91 -13.41
CA ALA A 329 -4.03 -39.15 -14.19
C ALA A 329 -4.56 -37.73 -14.50
N SER A 330 -5.81 -37.60 -14.92
CA SER A 330 -6.43 -36.29 -15.19
C SER A 330 -6.59 -35.43 -13.94
N LEU A 331 -6.82 -36.04 -12.77
CA LEU A 331 -6.91 -35.33 -11.50
C LEU A 331 -5.53 -34.88 -11.03
N HIS A 332 -4.49 -35.69 -11.21
CA HIS A 332 -3.10 -35.28 -10.94
C HIS A 332 -2.65 -34.14 -11.86
N GLU A 333 -3.03 -34.18 -13.14
CA GLU A 333 -2.75 -33.09 -14.07
C GLU A 333 -3.45 -31.80 -13.63
N LYS A 334 -4.75 -31.87 -13.28
CA LYS A 334 -5.50 -30.73 -12.73
C LYS A 334 -4.93 -30.21 -11.41
N LEU A 335 -4.47 -31.09 -10.53
CA LEU A 335 -3.81 -30.71 -9.28
C LEU A 335 -2.51 -29.96 -9.58
N HIS A 336 -1.71 -30.47 -10.51
CA HIS A 336 -0.46 -29.84 -10.91
C HIS A 336 -0.68 -28.47 -11.57
N THR A 337 -1.69 -28.33 -12.45
CA THR A 337 -2.04 -27.03 -13.03
C THR A 337 -2.50 -26.05 -11.95
N LEU A 338 -3.36 -26.47 -11.01
CA LEU A 338 -3.80 -25.62 -9.90
C LEU A 338 -2.65 -25.22 -8.98
N GLN A 339 -1.68 -26.11 -8.73
CA GLN A 339 -0.48 -25.78 -7.97
C GLN A 339 0.39 -24.75 -8.69
N LEU A 340 0.54 -24.87 -10.01
CA LEU A 340 1.28 -23.91 -10.82
C LEU A 340 0.57 -22.54 -10.85
N ASP A 341 -0.75 -22.54 -11.04
CA ASP A 341 -1.57 -21.33 -11.03
C ASP A 341 -1.52 -20.63 -9.67
N HIS A 342 -1.60 -21.39 -8.58
CA HIS A 342 -1.47 -20.84 -7.24
C HIS A 342 -0.07 -20.25 -6.99
N ALA A 343 0.99 -20.94 -7.43
CA ALA A 343 2.36 -20.44 -7.32
C ALA A 343 2.59 -19.17 -8.16
N ASN A 344 1.99 -19.09 -9.35
CA ASN A 344 2.04 -17.91 -10.19
C ASN A 344 1.25 -16.75 -9.58
N ALA A 345 0.01 -16.96 -9.15
CA ALA A 345 -0.79 -15.94 -8.47
C ALA A 345 -0.09 -15.42 -7.21
N LYS A 346 0.52 -16.31 -6.41
CA LYS A 346 1.32 -15.92 -5.24
C LYS A 346 2.49 -15.00 -5.63
N ARG A 347 3.23 -15.34 -6.70
CA ARG A 347 4.34 -14.53 -7.20
C ARG A 347 3.86 -13.15 -7.68
N ASP A 348 2.76 -13.09 -8.42
CA ASP A 348 2.18 -11.83 -8.90
C ASP A 348 1.72 -10.94 -7.74
N HIS A 349 1.19 -11.53 -6.67
CA HIS A 349 0.84 -10.80 -5.45
C HIS A 349 2.08 -10.31 -4.69
N GLU A 350 3.13 -11.13 -4.59
CA GLU A 350 4.40 -10.73 -3.98
C GLU A 350 5.06 -9.58 -4.74
N GLU A 351 5.06 -9.62 -6.08
CA GLU A 351 5.57 -8.54 -6.94
C GLU A 351 4.77 -7.24 -6.76
N LYS A 352 3.43 -7.30 -6.82
CA LYS A 352 2.58 -6.12 -6.56
C LYS A 352 2.77 -5.55 -5.15
N CYS A 353 2.97 -6.40 -4.15
CA CYS A 353 3.27 -5.96 -2.79
C CYS A 353 4.62 -5.24 -2.73
N ALA A 354 5.65 -5.75 -3.43
CA ALA A 354 6.96 -5.13 -3.51
C ALA A 354 6.89 -3.76 -4.22
N ASP A 355 6.14 -3.65 -5.32
CA ASP A 355 5.95 -2.40 -6.07
C ASP A 355 5.24 -1.32 -5.24
N LEU A 356 4.18 -1.72 -4.52
CA LEU A 356 3.46 -0.83 -3.61
C LEU A 356 4.37 -0.38 -2.46
N GLN A 357 5.19 -1.28 -1.90
CA GLN A 357 6.16 -0.92 -0.87
C GLN A 357 7.22 0.06 -1.40
N ALA A 358 7.74 -0.17 -2.61
CA ALA A 358 8.71 0.73 -3.24
C ALA A 358 8.10 2.14 -3.46
N THR A 359 6.86 2.20 -3.95
CA THR A 359 6.13 3.46 -4.16
C THR A 359 5.88 4.21 -2.84
N ILE A 360 5.55 3.49 -1.76
CA ILE A 360 5.38 4.08 -0.42
C ILE A 360 6.70 4.68 0.06
N VAL A 361 7.82 3.96 -0.08
CA VAL A 361 9.14 4.45 0.32
C VAL A 361 9.54 5.69 -0.49
N GLU A 362 9.29 5.70 -1.80
CA GLU A 362 9.56 6.86 -2.65
C GLU A 362 8.74 8.08 -2.22
N MET A 363 7.45 7.89 -1.94
CA MET A 363 6.58 8.96 -1.44
C MET A 363 7.00 9.47 -0.05
N GLN A 364 7.48 8.59 0.83
CA GLN A 364 8.03 8.98 2.13
C GLN A 364 9.30 9.83 1.97
N ILE A 365 10.18 9.44 1.06
CA ILE A 365 11.40 10.20 0.76
C ILE A 365 11.05 11.56 0.16
N SER A 366 10.09 11.65 -0.76
CA SER A 366 9.69 12.93 -1.35
C SER A 366 9.05 13.86 -0.32
N GLN A 367 8.21 13.33 0.58
CA GLN A 367 7.63 14.08 1.68
C GLN A 367 8.69 14.58 2.67
N ALA A 368 9.66 13.73 3.01
CA ALA A 368 10.77 14.10 3.89
C ALA A 368 11.61 15.24 3.28
N LYS A 369 11.90 15.16 1.98
CA LYS A 369 12.60 16.22 1.22
C LYS A 369 11.82 17.52 1.23
N ALA A 370 10.54 17.51 0.84
CA ALA A 370 9.69 18.71 0.84
C ALA A 370 9.59 19.36 2.23
N THR A 371 9.49 18.55 3.29
CA THR A 371 9.47 19.07 4.67
C THR A 371 10.83 19.66 5.06
N SER A 372 11.95 19.06 4.64
CA SER A 372 13.28 19.61 4.88
C SER A 372 13.52 20.92 4.15
N GLU A 373 13.05 21.05 2.90
CA GLU A 373 13.12 22.26 2.10
C GLU A 373 12.30 23.40 2.73
N LEU A 374 11.07 23.10 3.18
CA LEU A 374 10.24 24.09 3.87
C LEU A 374 10.88 24.56 5.18
N ARG A 375 11.45 23.64 5.98
CA ARG A 375 12.19 24.01 7.20
C ARG A 375 13.39 24.90 6.88
N HIS A 376 14.13 24.58 5.82
CA HIS A 376 15.28 25.38 5.39
C HIS A 376 14.84 26.79 4.97
N GLN A 377 13.77 26.92 4.19
CA GLN A 377 13.21 28.22 3.79
C GLN A 377 12.73 29.03 5.00
N MET A 378 12.07 28.41 5.97
CA MET A 378 11.66 29.07 7.21
C MET A 378 12.86 29.54 8.02
N GLN A 379 13.88 28.70 8.17
CA GLN A 379 15.11 29.05 8.89
C GLN A 379 15.88 30.18 8.19
N GLN A 380 15.90 30.20 6.86
CA GLN A 380 16.48 31.28 6.08
C GLN A 380 15.73 32.60 6.34
N LYS A 381 14.39 32.60 6.27
CA LYS A 381 13.58 33.80 6.56
C LYS A 381 13.79 34.32 7.99
N VAL A 382 13.90 33.42 8.97
CA VAL A 382 14.24 33.80 10.36
C VAL A 382 15.61 34.47 10.42
N SER A 383 16.61 33.90 9.75
CA SER A 383 17.96 34.46 9.71
C SER A 383 17.99 35.85 9.06
N GLU A 384 17.25 36.04 7.95
CA GLU A 384 17.12 37.34 7.29
C GLU A 384 16.47 38.40 8.20
N VAL A 385 15.39 38.04 8.90
CA VAL A 385 14.72 38.92 9.88
C VAL A 385 15.63 39.25 11.06
N GLU A 386 16.39 38.27 11.57
CA GLU A 386 17.37 38.49 12.63
C GLU A 386 18.49 39.44 12.19
N GLU A 387 19.01 39.30 10.96
CA GLU A 387 19.98 40.22 10.39
C GLU A 387 19.42 41.64 10.24
N GLU A 388 18.19 41.79 9.76
CA GLU A 388 17.53 43.10 9.66
C GLU A 388 17.34 43.73 11.04
N MET A 389 16.93 42.94 12.03
CA MET A 389 16.80 43.40 13.42
C MET A 389 18.16 43.82 13.99
N GLN A 390 19.24 43.08 13.73
CA GLN A 390 20.60 43.46 14.13
C GLN A 390 21.05 44.76 13.45
N LYS A 391 20.78 44.92 12.15
CA LYS A 391 21.05 46.16 11.40
C LYS A 391 20.28 47.34 12.00
N GLN A 392 19.01 47.17 12.39
CA GLN A 392 18.23 48.21 13.08
C GLN A 392 18.79 48.54 14.47
N ARG A 393 19.18 47.53 15.25
CA ARG A 393 19.84 47.73 16.57
C ARG A 393 21.14 48.52 16.41
N ALA A 394 21.97 48.19 15.43
CA ALA A 394 23.21 48.90 15.15
C ALA A 394 22.98 50.37 14.76
N ARG A 395 22.02 50.65 13.87
CA ARG A 395 21.63 52.02 13.50
C ARG A 395 21.14 52.83 14.71
N THR A 396 20.32 52.22 15.57
CA THR A 396 19.83 52.87 16.80
C THR A 396 20.97 53.17 17.78
N LEU A 397 21.92 52.25 17.95
CA LEU A 397 23.12 52.48 18.76
C LEU A 397 24.00 53.60 18.20
N GLU A 398 24.15 53.69 16.88
CA GLU A 398 24.91 54.77 16.23
C GLU A 398 24.25 56.14 16.44
N ILE A 399 22.93 56.24 16.29
CA ILE A 399 22.17 57.46 16.58
C ILE A 399 22.31 57.85 18.05
N LEU A 400 22.23 56.89 18.98
CA LEU A 400 22.44 57.16 20.40
C LEU A 400 23.86 57.69 20.68
N ALA A 401 24.88 57.10 20.06
CA ALA A 401 26.26 57.57 20.20
C ALA A 401 26.47 58.97 19.60
N GLU A 402 25.81 59.30 18.49
CA GLU A 402 25.80 60.67 17.93
C GLU A 402 25.14 61.66 18.90
N LYS A 403 23.98 61.30 19.47
CA LYS A 403 23.29 62.13 20.46
C LYS A 403 24.08 62.30 21.75
N GLU A 404 24.83 61.29 22.18
CA GLU A 404 25.74 61.40 23.31
C GLU A 404 26.90 62.36 23.03
N LYS A 405 27.47 62.34 21.80
CA LYS A 405 28.47 63.33 21.37
C LYS A 405 27.92 64.75 21.31
N GLU A 406 26.71 64.94 20.78
CA GLU A 406 26.01 66.24 20.79
C GLU A 406 25.78 66.74 22.23
N LEU A 407 25.35 65.86 23.13
CA LEU A 407 25.19 66.17 24.55
C LEU A 407 26.52 66.56 25.20
N GLU A 408 27.60 65.86 24.89
CA GLU A 408 28.92 66.20 25.44
C GLU A 408 29.46 67.53 24.89
N ALA A 409 29.22 67.82 23.61
CA ALA A 409 29.53 69.12 23.01
C ALA A 409 28.74 70.26 23.68
N THR A 410 27.43 70.07 23.89
CA THR A 410 26.60 71.08 24.58
C THR A 410 26.99 71.27 26.04
N LYS A 411 27.34 70.19 26.78
CA LYS A 411 27.92 70.29 28.13
C LYS A 411 29.23 71.09 28.12
N THR A 412 30.12 70.83 27.16
CA THR A 412 31.40 71.54 27.04
C THR A 412 31.18 73.04 26.80
N ILE A 413 30.24 73.40 25.92
CA ILE A 413 29.83 74.79 25.71
C ILE A 413 29.28 75.40 27.00
N LEU A 414 28.40 74.70 27.71
CA LEU A 414 27.78 75.19 28.94
C LEU A 414 28.82 75.42 30.06
N VAL A 415 29.78 74.51 30.20
CA VAL A 415 30.91 74.66 31.12
C VAL A 415 31.76 75.88 30.73
N SER A 416 32.04 76.10 29.44
CA SER A 416 32.75 77.29 28.98
C SER A 416 31.98 78.59 29.31
N VAL A 417 30.65 78.61 29.12
CA VAL A 417 29.80 79.77 29.46
C VAL A 417 29.80 80.02 30.98
N ARG A 418 29.67 78.97 31.79
CA ARG A 418 29.74 79.07 33.26
C ARG A 418 31.10 79.56 33.74
N SER A 419 32.17 79.10 33.10
CA SER A 419 33.54 79.54 33.39
C SER A 419 33.75 81.02 33.06
N GLN A 420 33.12 81.52 31.99
CA GLN A 420 33.12 82.94 31.63
C GLN A 420 32.28 83.79 32.61
N GLN A 421 31.17 83.26 33.13
CA GLN A 421 30.33 83.96 34.13
C GLN A 421 30.96 84.00 35.53
N ILE A 422 31.77 83.01 35.92
CA ILE A 422 32.50 83.01 37.21
C ILE A 422 33.73 83.95 37.19
N GLY A 423 34.13 84.46 36.01
CA GLY A 423 35.19 85.47 35.84
C GLY A 423 34.79 86.92 36.15
N VAL A 424 33.56 87.18 36.61
CA VAL A 424 33.07 88.51 36.99
C VAL A 424 32.41 88.44 38.39
N ALA A 425 33.23 88.65 39.43
CA ALA A 425 32.96 89.20 40.77
C ALA A 425 31.72 88.73 41.60
N ASP A 426 32.00 87.95 42.66
CA ASP A 426 31.68 88.06 44.12
C ASP A 426 30.63 89.06 44.66
N PRO A 427 30.17 88.95 45.95
CA PRO A 427 29.93 87.81 46.86
C PRO A 427 28.56 87.94 47.63
N VAL A 428 28.28 87.06 48.62
CA VAL A 428 27.36 87.17 49.81
C VAL A 428 26.41 85.94 50.01
N ASP A 429 26.42 85.44 51.24
CA ASP A 429 25.61 84.39 51.90
C ASP A 429 25.20 84.97 53.31
N PRO A 430 24.36 84.41 54.21
CA PRO A 430 23.26 83.42 54.17
C PRO A 430 21.94 83.92 54.85
N ALA A 431 20.80 83.19 54.76
CA ALA A 431 19.81 83.02 55.87
C ALA A 431 18.50 82.25 55.52
N GLN A 432 18.26 81.18 56.29
CA GLN A 432 17.01 80.71 56.94
C GLN A 432 15.75 80.40 56.09
N ALA A 433 15.31 79.13 55.96
CA ALA A 433 14.62 78.29 56.96
C ALA A 433 13.24 78.81 57.43
N ASN A 434 12.13 78.23 56.94
CA ASN A 434 11.03 77.75 57.79
C ASN A 434 9.86 77.07 57.04
N VAL A 435 9.58 75.83 57.48
CA VAL A 435 8.26 75.27 57.87
C VAL A 435 7.18 75.07 56.80
N HIS A 436 7.07 73.79 56.41
CA HIS A 436 5.91 72.92 56.65
C HIS A 436 4.50 73.52 56.43
N PHE A 437 3.85 73.19 55.31
CA PHE A 437 2.39 73.04 55.26
C PHE A 437 1.99 71.91 54.29
N GLN A 438 1.04 71.11 54.77
CA GLN A 438 0.48 69.89 54.20
C GLN A 438 -0.11 70.04 52.79
N PRO A 439 -0.10 68.97 51.96
CA PRO A 439 -1.08 68.81 50.91
C PRO A 439 -2.07 67.69 51.25
N VAL A 440 -3.32 68.06 51.55
CA VAL A 440 -4.47 67.15 51.51
C VAL A 440 -5.30 67.44 50.26
N LYS A 441 -5.28 66.45 49.36
CA LYS A 441 -6.28 66.05 48.36
C LYS A 441 -6.53 66.94 47.13
N PHE A 442 -6.09 66.42 45.98
CA PHE A 442 -6.99 66.25 44.83
C PHE A 442 -6.77 64.85 44.19
N ARG A 443 -7.87 64.18 43.87
CA ARG A 443 -7.99 62.75 43.50
C ARG A 443 -7.14 62.34 42.29
N LYS A 444 -6.50 61.16 42.38
CA LYS A 444 -5.75 60.50 41.30
C LYS A 444 -6.27 59.07 41.12
N SER A 445 -6.70 58.72 39.92
CA SER A 445 -6.92 57.33 39.49
C SER A 445 -5.77 56.92 38.55
N ARG A 446 -5.39 55.65 38.67
CA ARG A 446 -4.09 55.06 38.33
C ARG A 446 -4.34 53.94 37.33
N SER A 447 -3.49 53.79 36.31
CA SER A 447 -3.07 52.45 35.85
C SER A 447 -1.68 52.55 35.24
N LYS A 448 -0.86 51.54 35.51
CA LYS A 448 0.61 51.52 35.40
C LYS A 448 1.03 50.23 34.70
N ASP A 449 2.04 50.35 33.86
CA ASP A 449 2.72 49.33 33.04
C ASP A 449 3.40 48.21 33.83
N PHE A 450 3.71 47.09 33.14
CA PHE A 450 4.91 46.28 33.42
C PHE A 450 5.38 45.47 32.19
N VAL A 451 6.71 45.34 32.05
CA VAL A 451 7.53 44.81 30.94
C VAL A 451 8.45 43.71 31.48
N GLU A 452 8.75 42.66 30.71
CA GLU A 452 9.97 41.78 30.80
C GLU A 452 9.94 40.78 29.60
N ARG A 453 10.93 40.61 28.70
CA ARG A 453 12.37 40.20 28.70
C ARG A 453 12.64 38.78 29.21
N ILE A 454 13.02 37.84 28.31
CA ILE A 454 13.83 36.64 28.63
C ILE A 454 14.77 36.27 27.45
N ASP A 455 16.00 35.87 27.79
CA ASP A 455 17.09 35.36 26.94
C ASP A 455 17.50 33.91 27.35
N TRP A 456 18.39 33.31 26.56
CA TRP A 456 18.68 31.87 26.35
C TRP A 456 19.53 31.09 27.40
N ALA A 457 19.39 29.74 27.36
CA ALA A 457 20.45 28.69 27.26
C ALA A 457 20.65 27.61 28.37
N ASN A 458 20.79 26.35 27.90
CA ASN A 458 21.40 25.10 28.46
C ASN A 458 20.80 24.51 29.76
N ASP A 459 20.72 23.18 30.00
CA ASP A 459 21.58 22.04 29.66
C ASP A 459 20.82 20.69 29.79
N ARG A 460 21.49 19.66 29.30
CA ARG A 460 21.22 18.22 29.10
C ARG A 460 20.67 17.37 30.28
N ARG A 461 20.06 16.24 29.84
CA ARG A 461 20.30 14.80 30.20
C ARG A 461 19.25 14.03 31.04
N LYS A 462 18.83 12.88 30.45
CA LYS A 462 18.34 11.58 31.03
C LYS A 462 16.97 11.59 31.72
N SER A 463 16.12 10.55 31.73
CA SER A 463 16.03 9.17 31.19
C SER A 463 14.54 8.77 31.27
N GLU A 464 14.11 7.84 30.41
CA GLU A 464 13.05 6.82 30.54
C GLU A 464 12.06 6.90 31.73
N ASP A 465 10.75 6.94 31.48
CA ASP A 465 9.88 5.75 31.46
C ASP A 465 8.37 6.10 31.40
N SER A 466 7.67 5.36 30.55
CA SER A 466 6.31 4.82 30.71
C SER A 466 5.05 5.69 30.95
N ALA A 467 4.00 5.22 30.27
CA ALA A 467 2.57 5.32 30.56
C ALA A 467 1.80 6.54 30.04
N GLY A 468 0.82 6.25 29.18
CA GLY A 468 -0.02 7.22 28.50
C GLY A 468 -1.19 7.73 29.33
N ALA A 469 -1.66 8.92 28.92
CA ALA A 469 -3.00 9.43 29.16
C ALA A 469 -3.22 10.59 28.19
N VAL A 470 -3.86 10.35 27.05
CA VAL A 470 -4.37 11.44 26.20
C VAL A 470 -5.65 11.93 26.84
N VAL A 471 -5.55 13.07 27.52
CA VAL A 471 -6.65 13.86 28.05
C VAL A 471 -7.30 14.61 26.88
N MET A 472 -8.56 14.29 26.62
CA MET A 472 -9.43 15.04 25.72
C MET A 472 -9.73 16.42 26.32
N ALA A 473 -9.22 17.47 25.69
CA ALA A 473 -9.64 18.84 25.96
C ALA A 473 -10.81 19.21 25.03
N ARG A 474 -11.96 19.48 25.64
CA ARG A 474 -13.11 20.19 25.03
C ARG A 474 -12.68 21.59 24.55
N PRO A 475 -13.19 22.08 23.41
CA PRO A 475 -13.29 23.51 23.17
C PRO A 475 -14.66 24.04 23.63
N LEU A 476 -14.61 25.15 24.35
CA LEU A 476 -15.73 25.97 24.76
C LEU A 476 -16.28 26.78 23.58
N SER A 477 -17.60 26.85 23.55
CA SER A 477 -18.42 27.83 22.83
C SER A 477 -18.08 29.26 23.29
N ASP A 478 -17.90 30.19 22.36
CA ASP A 478 -18.82 31.33 22.19
C ASP A 478 -18.36 32.33 21.11
N ALA A 479 -19.35 32.68 20.28
CA ALA A 479 -19.69 34.01 19.77
C ALA A 479 -19.17 34.53 18.40
N GLU A 480 -20.19 34.88 17.59
CA GLU A 480 -20.32 36.02 16.65
C GLU A 480 -20.15 35.83 15.12
N SER A 481 -21.31 35.57 14.49
CA SER A 481 -22.00 36.44 13.51
C SER A 481 -21.32 36.79 12.16
N TYR A 482 -21.79 36.16 11.07
CA TYR A 482 -22.29 36.88 9.89
C TYR A 482 -23.28 35.99 9.12
N SER A 483 -24.58 36.30 9.26
CA SER A 483 -25.67 35.65 8.50
C SER A 483 -25.97 36.46 7.25
N SER A 484 -25.83 35.84 6.07
CA SER A 484 -26.21 36.42 4.79
C SER A 484 -27.69 36.17 4.51
N PHE A 485 -28.45 37.23 4.76
CA PHE A 485 -29.75 37.60 4.24
C PHE A 485 -29.99 37.16 2.77
N VAL A 486 -31.09 36.43 2.53
CA VAL A 486 -31.65 36.16 1.20
C VAL A 486 -32.82 37.12 1.02
N GLU A 487 -32.67 38.09 0.10
CA GLU A 487 -33.77 38.95 -0.31
C GLU A 487 -34.37 38.47 -1.63
N GLN A 488 -35.67 38.23 -1.56
CA GLN A 488 -36.53 37.65 -2.56
C GLN A 488 -37.44 38.79 -3.05
N SER A 489 -37.31 39.23 -4.30
CA SER A 489 -38.29 40.15 -4.89
C SER A 489 -38.57 39.86 -6.37
N ALA A 490 -39.80 39.42 -6.58
CA ALA A 490 -40.74 39.71 -7.66
C ALA A 490 -40.24 39.94 -9.11
N ILE A 491 -40.60 38.99 -9.96
CA ILE A 491 -40.72 39.14 -11.42
C ILE A 491 -42.09 39.78 -11.72
N GLU A 492 -42.10 41.02 -12.20
CA GLU A 492 -43.23 41.59 -12.94
C GLU A 492 -43.05 41.36 -14.45
N ARG A 493 -44.11 40.86 -15.10
CA ARG A 493 -44.24 40.76 -16.56
C ARG A 493 -44.41 42.16 -17.18
N PRO A 494 -44.06 42.32 -18.47
CA PRO A 494 -45.07 42.85 -19.40
C PRO A 494 -45.10 42.13 -20.77
N PRO A 495 -46.14 42.37 -21.60
CA PRO A 495 -46.54 41.48 -22.69
C PRO A 495 -46.09 41.92 -24.10
N THR A 496 -46.00 40.92 -24.98
CA THR A 496 -46.21 40.87 -26.45
C THR A 496 -46.24 42.18 -27.29
N SER A 497 -45.23 42.31 -28.17
CA SER A 497 -45.19 42.65 -29.63
C SER A 497 -46.18 43.67 -30.28
N PRO A 498 -45.97 44.13 -31.55
CA PRO A 498 -44.75 44.58 -32.28
C PRO A 498 -44.99 45.91 -33.07
N SER A 499 -43.96 46.66 -33.51
CA SER A 499 -43.89 47.34 -34.85
C SER A 499 -42.72 48.34 -35.04
N ASN A 500 -42.11 48.23 -36.23
CA ASN A 500 -41.23 49.13 -37.01
C ASN A 500 -40.89 50.55 -36.52
N ALA A 501 -39.60 50.92 -36.58
CA ALA A 501 -39.08 52.03 -37.41
C ALA A 501 -37.54 52.19 -37.35
N PHE A 502 -36.91 52.01 -38.52
CA PHE A 502 -35.83 52.81 -39.13
C PHE A 502 -34.85 53.67 -38.27
N ARG A 503 -33.56 53.45 -38.61
CA ARG A 503 -32.47 54.43 -38.84
C ARG A 503 -31.52 54.75 -37.66
N ALA A 504 -30.26 54.39 -37.88
CA ALA A 504 -29.04 54.74 -37.12
C ALA A 504 -28.65 56.24 -37.31
N PRO A 505 -27.47 56.76 -36.89
CA PRO A 505 -26.40 56.24 -36.03
C PRO A 505 -25.74 57.29 -35.06
N PHE A 506 -24.71 56.86 -34.30
CA PHE A 506 -23.61 57.62 -33.65
C PHE A 506 -23.90 58.89 -32.82
N SER A 507 -23.56 58.83 -31.52
CA SER A 507 -23.21 60.01 -30.73
C SER A 507 -21.80 59.87 -30.16
N LEU A 508 -20.90 60.69 -30.72
CA LEU A 508 -19.62 61.09 -30.15
C LEU A 508 -19.85 61.71 -28.78
N THR A 509 -19.21 61.20 -27.73
CA THR A 509 -19.08 61.92 -26.46
C THR A 509 -17.93 62.91 -26.54
N THR A 510 -18.29 64.16 -26.27
CA THR A 510 -17.49 65.36 -26.17
C THR A 510 -16.30 65.21 -25.19
N VAL A 511 -15.10 65.55 -25.68
CA VAL A 511 -13.88 65.72 -24.89
C VAL A 511 -13.98 67.00 -24.07
N SER A 512 -14.06 66.86 -22.75
CA SER A 512 -13.85 67.97 -21.79
C SER A 512 -12.35 68.10 -21.54
N ASN A 513 -11.78 69.23 -21.96
CA ASN A 513 -10.40 69.61 -21.72
C ASN A 513 -10.23 70.08 -20.27
N ASN A 514 -9.96 69.15 -19.36
CA ASN A 514 -9.23 69.39 -18.11
C ASN A 514 -8.09 68.38 -18.04
N ALA A 515 -7.08 68.58 -18.90
CA ALA A 515 -5.85 67.81 -18.90
C ALA A 515 -4.86 68.42 -17.88
N GLU A 516 -5.16 68.28 -16.59
CA GLU A 516 -4.10 68.27 -15.58
C GLU A 516 -3.41 66.91 -15.70
N THR A 517 -2.31 66.89 -16.46
CA THR A 517 -1.29 65.82 -16.54
C THR A 517 -1.72 64.47 -16.00
N ARG A 518 -2.47 63.73 -16.83
CA ARG A 518 -2.72 62.30 -16.64
C ARG A 518 -1.37 61.62 -16.45
N ASN A 519 -1.04 61.19 -15.24
CA ASN A 519 0.26 60.62 -14.91
C ASN A 519 0.32 59.20 -15.49
N ILE A 520 0.69 59.10 -16.76
CA ILE A 520 0.75 57.86 -17.54
C ILE A 520 1.57 56.79 -16.82
N PHE A 521 2.63 57.20 -16.10
CA PHE A 521 3.45 56.30 -15.31
C PHE A 521 2.67 55.69 -14.14
N TYR A 522 1.87 56.48 -13.42
CA TYR A 522 1.02 56.00 -12.34
C TYR A 522 -0.09 55.06 -12.85
N GLU A 523 -0.77 55.41 -13.96
CA GLU A 523 -1.77 54.53 -14.59
C GLU A 523 -1.15 53.21 -15.06
N GLN A 524 0.05 53.26 -15.64
CA GLN A 524 0.78 52.06 -16.05
C GLN A 524 1.22 51.21 -14.84
N GLN A 525 1.60 51.84 -13.73
CA GLN A 525 1.96 51.15 -12.50
C GLN A 525 0.73 50.51 -11.84
N LEU A 526 -0.43 51.17 -11.90
CA LEU A 526 -1.69 50.63 -11.42
C LEU A 526 -2.11 49.40 -12.25
N ALA A 527 -2.05 49.51 -13.59
CA ALA A 527 -2.38 48.40 -14.49
C ALA A 527 -1.45 47.19 -14.30
N LYS A 528 -0.16 47.41 -14.02
CA LYS A 528 0.77 46.32 -13.66
C LYS A 528 0.34 45.63 -12.35
N ARG A 529 -0.03 46.40 -11.33
CA ARG A 529 -0.48 45.87 -10.03
C ARG A 529 -1.82 45.15 -10.14
N GLU A 530 -2.74 45.65 -10.95
CA GLU A 530 -4.01 44.99 -11.25
C GLU A 530 -3.81 43.67 -11.99
N LYS A 531 -2.87 43.63 -12.94
CA LYS A 531 -2.48 42.40 -13.62
C LYS A 531 -1.84 41.38 -12.66
N GLU A 532 -0.90 41.83 -11.82
CA GLU A 532 -0.28 40.98 -10.78
C GLU A 532 -1.34 40.44 -9.80
N LEU A 533 -2.30 41.27 -9.37
CA LEU A 533 -3.41 40.84 -8.52
C LEU A 533 -4.32 39.82 -9.22
N LEU A 534 -4.60 39.99 -10.50
CA LEU A 534 -5.40 39.05 -11.29
C LEU A 534 -4.67 37.70 -11.41
N GLU A 535 -3.38 37.74 -11.72
CA GLU A 535 -2.53 36.54 -11.81
C GLU A 535 -2.46 35.80 -10.46
N LEU A 536 -2.32 36.52 -9.35
CA LEU A 536 -2.35 35.93 -8.00
C LEU A 536 -3.72 35.33 -7.65
N ARG A 537 -4.83 35.97 -8.06
CA ARG A 537 -6.18 35.43 -7.86
C ARG A 537 -6.40 34.15 -8.68
N CYS A 538 -6.00 34.14 -9.95
CA CYS A 538 -6.07 32.94 -10.78
C CYS A 538 -5.18 31.80 -10.23
N ALA A 539 -3.98 32.14 -9.74
CA ALA A 539 -3.10 31.15 -9.10
C ALA A 539 -3.70 30.60 -7.80
N LEU A 540 -4.35 31.45 -6.99
CA LEU A 540 -5.08 31.04 -5.79
C LEU A 540 -6.21 30.09 -6.15
N GLU A 541 -7.10 30.47 -7.07
CA GLU A 541 -8.22 29.63 -7.53
C GLU A 541 -7.74 28.28 -8.07
N ALA A 542 -6.67 28.27 -8.86
CA ALA A 542 -6.07 27.04 -9.37
C ALA A 542 -5.51 26.16 -8.23
N SER A 543 -4.83 26.75 -7.24
CA SER A 543 -4.31 26.02 -6.09
C SER A 543 -5.42 25.47 -5.19
N GLU A 544 -6.53 26.20 -5.03
CA GLU A 544 -7.70 25.76 -4.29
C GLU A 544 -8.41 24.60 -5.01
N SER A 545 -8.55 24.66 -6.34
CA SER A 545 -9.08 23.56 -7.14
C SER A 545 -8.23 22.29 -6.97
N ASN A 546 -6.91 22.42 -7.12
CA ASN A 546 -5.97 21.31 -6.94
C ASN A 546 -6.05 20.73 -5.52
N MET A 547 -6.19 21.57 -4.50
CA MET A 547 -6.35 21.12 -3.11
C MET A 547 -7.65 20.31 -2.94
N ARG A 548 -8.77 20.78 -3.50
CA ARG A 548 -10.05 20.05 -3.45
C ARG A 548 -9.95 18.71 -4.19
N GLU A 549 -9.30 18.67 -5.34
CA GLU A 549 -9.06 17.43 -6.09
C GLU A 549 -8.19 16.43 -5.30
N ILE A 550 -7.11 16.89 -4.68
CA ILE A 550 -6.24 16.05 -3.83
C ILE A 550 -7.04 15.50 -2.63
N GLN A 551 -7.85 16.34 -1.98
CA GLN A 551 -8.70 15.92 -0.86
C GLN A 551 -9.72 14.86 -1.29
N GLN A 552 -10.39 15.06 -2.44
CA GLN A 552 -11.33 14.09 -3.00
C GLN A 552 -10.64 12.76 -3.36
N ALA A 553 -9.45 12.83 -3.96
CA ALA A 553 -8.66 11.65 -4.28
C ALA A 553 -8.21 10.88 -3.04
N SER A 554 -7.84 11.59 -1.95
CA SER A 554 -7.50 10.97 -0.66
C SER A 554 -8.70 10.24 -0.06
N LEU A 555 -9.85 10.90 0.02
CA LEU A 555 -11.10 10.31 0.53
C LEU A 555 -11.48 9.04 -0.23
N THR A 556 -11.37 9.07 -1.56
CA THR A 556 -11.68 7.90 -2.40
C THR A 556 -10.74 6.73 -2.11
N LYS A 557 -9.43 7.00 -1.95
CA LYS A 557 -8.45 5.97 -1.57
C LYS A 557 -8.73 5.41 -0.17
N ASP A 558 -9.13 6.24 0.77
CA ASP A 558 -9.44 5.78 2.12
C ASP A 558 -10.70 4.91 2.14
N LEU A 559 -11.75 5.27 1.39
CA LEU A 559 -12.92 4.42 1.21
C LEU A 559 -12.57 3.03 0.63
N GLN A 560 -11.72 2.99 -0.39
CA GLN A 560 -11.24 1.72 -0.96
C GLN A 560 -10.44 0.90 0.06
N ARG A 561 -9.59 1.54 0.86
CA ARG A 561 -8.84 0.88 1.95
C ARG A 561 -9.79 0.31 3.00
N PHE A 562 -10.82 1.05 3.39
CA PHE A 562 -11.84 0.56 4.33
C PHE A 562 -12.55 -0.68 3.78
N GLU A 563 -12.95 -0.67 2.50
CA GLU A 563 -13.60 -1.83 1.88
C GLU A 563 -12.69 -3.07 1.86
N ILE A 564 -11.39 -2.89 1.56
CA ILE A 564 -10.41 -3.99 1.59
C ILE A 564 -10.23 -4.50 3.02
N ILE A 565 -10.14 -3.61 4.01
CA ILE A 565 -10.02 -3.98 5.42
C ILE A 565 -11.24 -4.79 5.88
N GLU A 566 -12.45 -4.41 5.48
CA GLU A 566 -13.66 -5.18 5.80
C GLU A 566 -13.62 -6.59 5.18
N LYS A 567 -13.25 -6.70 3.89
CA LYS A 567 -13.11 -8.00 3.22
C LYS A 567 -12.10 -8.90 3.94
N LEU A 568 -10.94 -8.35 4.32
CA LEU A 568 -9.91 -9.09 5.05
C LEU A 568 -10.39 -9.49 6.46
N LYS A 569 -11.12 -8.62 7.16
CA LYS A 569 -11.71 -8.94 8.47
C LYS A 569 -12.73 -10.07 8.38
N ASP A 570 -13.54 -10.09 7.33
CA ASP A 570 -14.50 -11.18 7.10
C ASP A 570 -13.78 -12.49 6.77
N GLU A 571 -12.71 -12.45 5.97
CA GLU A 571 -11.89 -13.63 5.67
C GLU A 571 -11.19 -14.18 6.92
N ILE A 572 -10.63 -13.31 7.76
CA ILE A 572 -10.06 -13.68 9.06
C ILE A 572 -11.12 -14.36 9.93
N ARG A 573 -12.33 -13.78 10.02
CA ARG A 573 -13.44 -14.37 10.81
C ARG A 573 -13.82 -15.76 10.30
N ILE A 574 -13.82 -15.96 8.97
CA ILE A 574 -14.07 -17.27 8.36
C ILE A 574 -12.95 -18.26 8.72
N LEU A 575 -11.69 -17.84 8.61
CA LEU A 575 -10.53 -18.68 8.92
C LEU A 575 -10.47 -19.03 10.41
N GLU A 576 -10.72 -18.08 11.31
CA GLU A 576 -10.85 -18.32 12.75
C GLU A 576 -11.99 -19.30 13.04
N GLY A 577 -13.13 -19.16 12.37
CA GLY A 577 -14.24 -20.11 12.46
C GLY A 577 -13.85 -21.54 12.04
N LYS A 578 -13.01 -21.68 11.02
CA LYS A 578 -12.44 -22.97 10.59
C LYS A 578 -11.41 -23.50 11.59
N VAL A 579 -10.49 -22.67 12.07
CA VAL A 579 -9.46 -23.06 13.05
C VAL A 579 -10.10 -23.50 14.36
N ASN A 580 -11.09 -22.76 14.88
CA ASN A 580 -11.83 -23.15 16.07
C ASN A 580 -12.60 -24.46 15.89
N PHE A 581 -13.06 -24.74 14.67
CA PHE A 581 -13.67 -26.03 14.35
C PHE A 581 -12.64 -27.18 14.41
N TYR A 582 -11.43 -26.98 13.89
CA TYR A 582 -10.36 -27.98 13.92
C TYR A 582 -9.66 -28.12 15.29
N SER A 583 -9.69 -27.08 16.13
CA SER A 583 -9.00 -27.03 17.44
C SER A 583 -9.84 -27.53 18.61
N GLY A 584 -11.15 -27.73 18.41
CA GLY A 584 -12.04 -28.26 19.45
C GLY A 584 -11.91 -29.78 19.56
N ASP A 585 -11.12 -30.27 20.53
CA ASP A 585 -10.95 -31.70 20.83
C ASP A 585 -12.30 -32.45 20.93
N ALA A 586 -13.32 -31.82 21.52
CA ALA A 586 -14.64 -32.43 21.68
C ALA A 586 -15.36 -32.71 20.34
N ASN A 587 -15.18 -31.87 19.31
CA ASN A 587 -15.80 -32.08 18.01
C ASN A 587 -15.09 -33.20 17.24
N MET A 588 -13.76 -33.29 17.36
CA MET A 588 -12.97 -34.35 16.74
C MET A 588 -13.14 -35.69 17.44
N GLU A 589 -13.26 -35.72 18.78
CA GLU A 589 -13.61 -36.91 19.54
C GLU A 589 -15.04 -37.39 19.23
N TYR A 590 -16.00 -36.47 19.13
CA TYR A 590 -17.35 -36.81 18.68
C TYR A 590 -17.33 -37.38 17.27
N LEU A 591 -16.63 -36.76 16.32
CA LEU A 591 -16.53 -37.25 14.95
C LEU A 591 -15.88 -38.63 14.90
N ARG A 592 -14.82 -38.85 15.69
CA ARG A 592 -14.15 -40.14 15.84
C ARG A 592 -15.11 -41.21 16.36
N ASN A 593 -15.88 -40.90 17.40
CA ASN A 593 -16.85 -41.83 17.99
C ASN A 593 -17.98 -42.18 17.00
N VAL A 594 -18.51 -41.17 16.31
CA VAL A 594 -19.56 -41.34 15.30
C VAL A 594 -19.04 -42.09 14.06
N PHE A 595 -17.78 -41.87 13.67
CA PHE A 595 -17.12 -42.63 12.59
C PHE A 595 -16.89 -44.10 12.95
N ILE A 596 -16.45 -44.39 14.19
CA ILE A 596 -16.36 -45.77 14.69
C ILE A 596 -17.75 -46.42 14.70
N GLN A 597 -18.78 -45.68 15.10
CA GLN A 597 -20.16 -46.15 15.10
C GLN A 597 -20.69 -46.42 13.68
N LEU A 598 -20.26 -45.64 12.68
CA LEU A 598 -20.57 -45.87 11.27
C LEU A 598 -20.01 -47.22 10.77
N LEU A 599 -18.78 -47.56 11.14
CA LEU A 599 -18.11 -48.79 10.73
C LEU A 599 -18.76 -50.05 11.32
N HIS A 600 -19.37 -49.94 12.51
CA HIS A 600 -20.06 -51.04 13.19
C HIS A 600 -21.58 -51.03 12.95
N CYS A 601 -22.11 -50.09 12.16
CA CYS A 601 -23.54 -50.01 11.88
C CYS A 601 -23.91 -50.93 10.71
N GLU A 602 -24.70 -51.97 10.99
CA GLU A 602 -25.14 -52.97 10.01
C GLU A 602 -26.43 -52.57 9.26
N SER A 603 -27.15 -51.54 9.73
CA SER A 603 -28.39 -51.08 9.10
C SER A 603 -28.14 -49.91 8.13
N CYS A 604 -28.71 -50.00 6.92
CA CYS A 604 -28.61 -48.95 5.90
C CYS A 604 -29.22 -47.61 6.37
N SER A 605 -30.34 -47.67 7.12
CA SER A 605 -30.96 -46.47 7.69
C SER A 605 -30.09 -45.82 8.78
N GLY A 606 -29.50 -46.61 9.68
CA GLY A 606 -28.58 -46.14 10.71
C GLY A 606 -27.34 -45.47 10.10
N ARG A 607 -26.74 -46.11 9.09
CA ARG A 607 -25.58 -45.57 8.36
C ARG A 607 -25.87 -44.20 7.71
N LYS A 608 -27.07 -44.03 7.15
CA LYS A 608 -27.53 -42.76 6.57
C LYS A 608 -27.70 -41.65 7.62
N HIS A 609 -28.28 -41.97 8.79
CA HIS A 609 -28.42 -41.02 9.88
C HIS A 609 -27.06 -40.59 10.45
N ILE A 610 -26.14 -41.54 10.60
CA ILE A 610 -24.77 -41.29 11.07
C ILE A 610 -24.00 -40.42 10.06
N LEU A 611 -24.10 -40.70 8.76
CA LEU A 611 -23.49 -39.86 7.71
C LEU A 611 -24.07 -38.44 7.69
N LYS A 612 -25.38 -38.28 7.94
CA LYS A 612 -26.02 -36.97 8.05
C LYS A 612 -25.53 -36.20 9.28
N ALA A 613 -25.34 -36.88 10.42
CA ALA A 613 -24.75 -36.31 11.62
C ALA A 613 -23.29 -35.87 11.40
N ILE A 614 -22.47 -36.70 10.75
CA ILE A 614 -21.09 -36.35 10.36
C ILE A 614 -21.10 -35.12 9.43
N GLY A 615 -21.98 -35.11 8.42
CA GLY A 615 -22.10 -33.98 7.50
C GLY A 615 -22.52 -32.67 8.17
N THR A 616 -23.39 -32.73 9.18
CA THR A 616 -23.78 -31.56 9.96
C THR A 616 -22.65 -31.05 10.85
N VAL A 617 -21.88 -31.95 11.48
CA VAL A 617 -20.73 -31.53 12.31
C VAL A 617 -19.63 -30.94 11.43
N LEU A 618 -19.32 -31.54 10.29
CA LEU A 618 -18.36 -31.01 9.31
C LEU A 618 -18.84 -29.76 8.55
N LYS A 619 -20.06 -29.29 8.80
CA LYS A 619 -20.69 -28.14 8.10
C LYS A 619 -20.61 -28.25 6.58
N LEU A 620 -20.85 -29.45 6.05
CA LEU A 620 -20.86 -29.69 4.60
C LEU A 620 -21.93 -28.82 3.92
N SER A 621 -21.61 -28.32 2.74
CA SER A 621 -22.52 -27.52 1.92
C SER A 621 -23.77 -28.32 1.53
N THR A 622 -24.84 -27.61 1.15
CA THR A 622 -26.11 -28.24 0.77
C THR A 622 -25.99 -29.15 -0.46
N THR A 623 -25.01 -28.92 -1.33
CA THR A 623 -24.69 -29.75 -2.50
C THR A 623 -23.96 -31.04 -2.11
N GLU A 624 -23.02 -30.96 -1.16
CA GLU A 624 -22.30 -32.12 -0.60
C GLU A 624 -23.24 -33.01 0.20
N MET A 625 -24.12 -32.41 1.01
CA MET A 625 -25.15 -33.13 1.75
C MET A 625 -26.11 -33.93 0.86
N LYS A 626 -26.51 -33.36 -0.29
CA LYS A 626 -27.35 -34.06 -1.29
C LYS A 626 -26.61 -35.22 -1.97
N SER A 627 -25.28 -35.13 -2.10
CA SER A 627 -24.46 -36.19 -2.69
C SER A 627 -24.33 -37.38 -1.73
N LEU A 628 -24.17 -37.12 -0.42
CA LEU A 628 -24.19 -38.15 0.61
C LEU A 628 -25.52 -38.92 0.66
N GLU A 629 -26.66 -38.22 0.48
CA GLU A 629 -27.97 -38.87 0.43
C GLU A 629 -28.15 -39.77 -0.81
N LYS A 630 -27.52 -39.42 -1.94
CA LYS A 630 -27.57 -40.23 -3.18
C LYS A 630 -26.70 -41.49 -3.13
N HIS A 631 -25.55 -41.45 -2.47
CA HIS A 631 -24.63 -42.60 -2.37
C HIS A 631 -24.92 -43.55 -1.19
N SER A 632 -25.90 -43.22 -0.33
CA SER A 632 -26.27 -44.01 0.85
C SER A 632 -27.00 -45.35 0.57
N PHE A 633 -27.09 -45.77 -0.70
CA PHE A 633 -27.63 -47.05 -1.15
C PHE A 633 -26.50 -47.99 -1.63
N TRP A 634 -25.61 -48.39 -0.73
CA TRP A 634 -24.73 -49.57 -0.89
C TRP A 634 -24.51 -50.24 0.46
#